data_AF-A0A328SR56-F1
#
_entry.id   AF-A0A328SR56-F1
#
_cell.length_a   1.000
_cell.length_b   1.000
_cell.length_c   1.000
_cell.angle_alpha   90.00
_cell.angle_beta   90.00
_cell.angle_gamma   90.00
#
_symmetry.space_group_name_H-M   'P 1'
#
loop_
_entity.id
_entity.type
_entity.pdbx_description
1 polymer ?
#
loop_
_entity_poly.entity_id
_entity_poly.type
_entity_poly.pdbx_seq_one_letter_code
_entity_poly.pdbx_strand_id
1 'polypeptide(L)'
;MNVITLDGKKIKKKSHSYLKKVFDFPDYYGKNLDALYDCLTDISVETEIHLINSEYVSLDLIDTFFDASLESDYLTFICDD
;
A
#
# COMPACT_ATOMS: atom_id res chain seq x y z
N MET A 1 0.57 14.07 -9.46
CA MET A 1 0.94 13.64 -8.12
C MET A 1 -0.30 13.33 -7.30
N ASN A 2 -0.40 12.11 -6.79
CA ASN A 2 -1.44 11.64 -5.88
C ASN A 2 -0.86 11.52 -4.46
N VAL A 3 -1.66 11.82 -3.44
CA VAL A 3 -1.27 11.59 -2.04
C VAL A 3 -2.32 10.72 -1.39
N ILE A 4 -1.89 9.58 -0.83
CA ILE A 4 -2.75 8.57 -0.24
C ILE A 4 -2.39 8.41 1.23
N THR A 5 -3.39 8.49 2.11
CA THR A 5 -3.22 8.20 3.53
C THR A 5 -3.86 6.86 3.89
N LEU A 6 -3.04 5.92 4.33
CA LEU A 6 -3.45 4.64 4.89
C LEU A 6 -3.51 4.71 6.41
N ASP A 7 -4.54 4.08 6.98
CA ASP A 7 -4.70 3.97 8.42
C ASP A 7 -4.55 2.51 8.84
N GLY A 8 -3.49 2.21 9.59
CA GLY A 8 -3.19 0.87 10.09
C GLY A 8 -4.32 0.25 10.89
N LYS A 9 -5.13 1.05 11.60
CA LYS A 9 -6.33 0.56 12.31
C LYS A 9 -7.40 0.06 11.34
N LYS A 10 -7.51 0.66 10.15
CA LYS A 10 -8.43 0.21 9.08
C LYS A 10 -7.87 -1.00 8.36
N ILE A 11 -6.56 -1.03 8.11
CA ILE A 11 -5.86 -2.20 7.55
C ILE A 11 -6.09 -3.41 8.47
N LYS A 12 -5.89 -3.28 9.79
CA LYS A 12 -6.13 -4.38 10.73
C LYS A 12 -7.56 -4.91 10.70
N LYS A 13 -8.56 -4.04 10.50
CA LYS A 13 -9.98 -4.40 10.50
C LYS A 13 -10.49 -4.97 9.18
N LYS A 14 -9.97 -4.48 8.05
CA LYS A 14 -10.53 -4.74 6.70
C LYS A 14 -9.50 -5.32 5.71
N SER A 15 -8.24 -5.37 6.12
CA SER A 15 -7.09 -5.91 5.39
C SER A 15 -7.09 -5.43 3.93
N HIS A 16 -6.86 -6.34 2.99
CA HIS A 16 -6.83 -6.09 1.55
C HIS A 16 -8.11 -5.47 0.98
N SER A 17 -9.27 -5.59 1.65
CA SER A 17 -10.50 -4.94 1.17
C SER A 17 -10.45 -3.42 1.37
N TYR A 18 -9.73 -2.94 2.40
CA TYR A 18 -9.47 -1.52 2.56
C TYR A 18 -8.49 -1.02 1.50
N LEU A 19 -7.39 -1.74 1.29
CA LEU A 19 -6.37 -1.40 0.31
C LEU A 19 -6.96 -1.34 -1.10
N LYS A 20 -7.69 -2.37 -1.53
CA LYS A 20 -8.38 -2.40 -2.84
C LYS A 20 -9.22 -1.14 -3.06
N LYS A 21 -9.97 -0.71 -2.04
CA LYS A 21 -10.84 0.46 -2.13
C LYS A 21 -10.07 1.78 -2.16
N VAL A 22 -8.99 1.90 -1.40
CA VAL A 22 -8.20 3.14 -1.33
C VAL A 22 -7.42 3.37 -2.61
N PHE A 23 -6.82 2.31 -3.16
CA PHE A 23 -6.02 2.37 -4.39
C PHE A 23 -6.83 2.16 -5.67
N ASP A 24 -8.15 1.92 -5.55
CA ASP A 24 -9.01 1.56 -6.66
C ASP A 24 -8.46 0.38 -7.50
N PHE A 25 -7.90 -0.63 -6.81
CA PHE A 25 -7.30 -1.79 -7.47
C PHE A 25 -8.35 -2.60 -8.23
N PRO A 26 -7.93 -3.25 -9.33
CA PRO A 26 -8.83 -3.98 -10.22
C PRO A 26 -9.58 -5.12 -9.53
N ASP A 27 -10.64 -5.58 -10.17
CA ASP A 27 -11.48 -6.65 -9.60
C ASP A 27 -10.77 -7.97 -9.39
N TYR A 28 -9.75 -8.23 -10.19
CA TYR A 28 -8.87 -9.40 -10.09
C TYR A 28 -7.77 -9.28 -9.02
N TYR A 29 -7.79 -8.25 -8.17
CA TYR A 29 -6.85 -8.10 -7.06
C TYR A 29 -6.87 -9.32 -6.12
N GLY A 30 -5.76 -10.06 -6.07
CA GLY A 30 -5.63 -11.36 -5.41
C GLY A 30 -5.69 -11.37 -3.88
N LYS A 31 -5.68 -10.19 -3.24
CA LYS A 31 -5.77 -10.03 -1.77
C LYS A 31 -4.66 -10.77 -0.99
N ASN A 32 -3.45 -10.77 -1.53
CA ASN A 32 -2.23 -11.24 -0.88
C ASN A 32 -1.11 -10.20 -1.09
N LEU A 33 0.07 -10.44 -0.51
CA LEU A 33 1.21 -9.50 -0.61
C LEU A 33 1.76 -9.43 -2.04
N ASP A 34 1.87 -10.55 -2.74
CA ASP A 34 2.33 -10.58 -4.14
C ASP A 34 1.44 -9.71 -5.05
N ALA A 35 0.12 -9.87 -4.96
CA ALA A 35 -0.81 -9.06 -5.74
C ALA A 35 -0.82 -7.59 -5.32
N LEU A 36 -0.51 -7.29 -4.04
CA LEU A 36 -0.31 -5.91 -3.58
C LEU A 36 0.93 -5.32 -4.22
N TYR A 37 2.05 -6.02 -4.16
CA TYR A 37 3.30 -5.64 -4.78
C TYR A 37 3.09 -5.34 -6.26
N ASP A 38 2.53 -6.29 -7.02
CA ASP A 38 2.25 -6.13 -8.45
C ASP A 38 1.43 -4.87 -8.75
N CYS A 39 0.36 -4.64 -7.99
CA CYS A 39 -0.50 -3.47 -8.20
C CYS A 39 0.18 -2.14 -7.82
N LEU A 40 1.08 -2.14 -6.83
CA LEU A 40 1.83 -0.95 -6.43
C LEU A 40 2.91 -0.61 -7.45
N THR A 41 3.64 -1.62 -7.96
CA THR A 41 4.68 -1.42 -8.98
C THR A 41 4.10 -1.03 -10.34
N ASP A 42 2.85 -1.40 -10.63
CA ASP A 42 2.15 -0.98 -11.85
C ASP A 42 1.69 0.49 -11.84
N ILE A 43 1.73 1.18 -10.70
CA ILE A 43 1.35 2.60 -10.60
C ILE A 43 2.28 3.44 -11.48
N SER A 44 1.73 4.05 -12.51
CA SER A 44 2.47 4.86 -13.50
C SER A 44 2.29 6.37 -13.32
N VAL A 45 1.73 6.79 -12.17
CA VAL A 45 1.53 8.19 -11.80
C VAL A 45 2.18 8.42 -10.46
N GLU A 46 3.00 9.47 -10.36
CA GLU A 46 3.65 9.88 -9.10
C GLU A 46 2.67 9.87 -7.93
N THR A 47 2.93 9.02 -6.94
CA THR A 47 2.05 8.70 -5.83
C THR A 47 2.85 8.58 -4.54
N GLU A 48 2.46 9.37 -3.54
CA GLU A 48 3.01 9.34 -2.19
C GLU A 48 2.03 8.64 -1.25
N ILE A 49 2.48 7.60 -0.56
CA ILE A 49 1.69 6.83 0.39
C ILE A 49 2.20 7.11 1.79
N HIS A 50 1.31 7.62 2.65
CA HIS A 50 1.57 7.81 4.07
C HIS A 50 0.79 6.79 4.89
N LEU A 51 1.50 5.93 5.61
CA LEU A 51 0.91 5.05 6.62
C LEU A 51 0.93 5.72 7.99
N ILE A 52 -0.25 5.81 8.61
CA ILE A 52 -0.40 6.21 10.02
C ILE A 52 -0.88 5.04 10.87
N ASN A 53 -0.55 5.07 12.15
CA ASN A 53 -0.78 3.97 13.08
C ASN A 53 -0.11 2.67 12.57
N SER A 54 1.16 2.74 12.13
CA SER A 54 1.93 1.62 11.61
C SER A 54 2.02 0.44 12.58
N GLU A 55 1.89 0.68 13.90
CA GLU A 55 1.93 -0.35 14.94
C GLU A 55 0.78 -1.37 14.86
N TYR A 56 -0.25 -1.09 14.05
CA TYR A 56 -1.36 -2.01 13.78
C TYR A 56 -1.16 -2.85 12.50
N VAL A 57 -0.06 -2.64 11.78
CA VAL A 57 0.25 -3.30 10.52
C VAL A 57 1.39 -4.30 10.72
N SER A 58 1.32 -5.44 10.03
CA SER A 58 2.40 -6.44 10.07
C SER A 58 3.64 -5.94 9.33
N LEU A 59 4.83 -6.32 9.82
CA LEU A 59 6.10 -5.99 9.16
C LEU A 59 6.12 -6.46 7.70
N ASP A 60 5.69 -7.69 7.40
CA ASP A 60 5.63 -8.19 6.01
C ASP A 60 4.82 -7.28 5.06
N LEU A 61 3.77 -6.63 5.56
CA LEU A 61 2.96 -5.71 4.74
C LEU A 61 3.69 -4.38 4.54
N ILE A 62 4.34 -3.87 5.59
CA ILE A 62 5.17 -2.67 5.52
C ILE A 62 6.35 -2.89 4.56
N ASP A 63 7.04 -4.02 4.69
CA ASP A 63 8.14 -4.43 3.81
C ASP A 63 7.66 -4.49 2.35
N THR A 64 6.47 -5.03 2.08
CA THR A 64 5.89 -5.03 0.72
C THR A 64 5.72 -3.61 0.14
N PHE A 65 5.31 -2.63 0.96
CA PHE A 65 5.20 -1.24 0.50
C PHE A 65 6.57 -0.61 0.26
N PHE A 66 7.55 -0.87 1.14
CA PHE A 66 8.92 -0.40 0.96
C PHE A 66 9.55 -1.00 -0.30
N ASP A 67 9.48 -2.32 -0.48
CA ASP A 67 10.01 -3.02 -1.64
C ASP A 67 9.41 -2.46 -2.94
N ALA A 68 8.09 -2.28 -2.99
CA ALA A 68 7.44 -1.69 -4.16
C ALA A 68 7.88 -0.23 -4.42
N SER A 69 8.15 0.55 -3.37
CA SER A 69 8.66 1.93 -3.50
C SER A 69 10.12 2.00 -3.95
N LEU A 70 10.90 0.95 -3.73
CA LEU A 70 12.27 0.86 -4.25
C LEU A 70 12.30 0.43 -5.71
N GLU A 71 11.32 -0.37 -6.15
CA GLU A 71 11.22 -0.82 -7.54
C GLU A 71 10.58 0.22 -8.47
N SER A 72 9.66 1.05 -7.97
CA SER A 72 8.92 2.02 -8.78
C SER A 72 9.44 3.45 -8.64
N ASP A 73 9.83 4.06 -9.76
CA ASP A 73 10.19 5.49 -9.82
C ASP A 73 9.00 6.44 -9.53
N TYR A 74 7.77 5.92 -9.52
CA TYR A 74 6.55 6.71 -9.30
C TYR A 74 5.99 6.59 -7.89
N LEU A 75 6.58 5.75 -7.03
CA LEU A 75 6.01 5.43 -5.73
C LEU A 75 6.95 5.87 -4.61
N THR A 76 6.44 6.66 -3.68
CA THR A 76 7.12 6.97 -2.41
C THR A 76 6.29 6.44 -1.27
N PHE A 77 6.91 5.73 -0.34
CA PHE A 77 6.26 5.20 0.86
C PHE A 77 6.89 5.77 2.13
N ILE A 78 6.04 6.27 3.03
CA ILE A 78 6.42 6.85 4.31
C ILE A 78 5.50 6.27 5.37
N CYS A 79 6.05 5.80 6.49
CA CYS A 79 5.28 5.39 7.67
C CYS A 79 5.74 6.14 8.92
N ASP A 80 4.88 6.19 9.93
CA ASP A 80 5.26 6.66 11.26
C ASP A 80 6.19 5.67 11.98
N ASP A 81 7.09 6.22 12.80
CA ASP A 81 8.07 5.50 13.66
C ASP A 81 7.39 4.72 14.80
#